data_AF-A0AAD2PRF2-F1
#
_entry.id   AF-A0AAD2PRF2-F1
#
_cell.length_a   1.000
_cell.length_b   1.000
_cell.length_c   1.000
_cell.angle_alpha   90.00
_cell.angle_beta   90.00
_cell.angle_gamma   90.00
#
_symmetry.space_group_name_H-M   'P 1'
#
loop_
_entity.id
_entity.type
_entity.pdbx_description
1 polymer ?
#
loop_
_entity_poly.entity_id
_entity_poly.type
_entity_poly.pdbx_seq_one_letter_code
_entity_poly.pdbx_strand_id
1 'polypeptide(L)' 'MSAEQKQVEPSAMDWELAADDVIATFGGDPREAVKALLAANASLEREVALWAPAVSYGFSRGWHRRKRSGTD' A
#
# COMPACT_ATOMS: atom_id res chain seq x y z
N MET A 1 -6.80 -15.61 -15.21
CA MET A 1 -7.16 -15.90 -13.81
C MET A 1 -7.10 -14.58 -13.06
N SER A 2 -8.23 -13.89 -12.92
CA SER A 2 -8.27 -12.64 -12.15
C SER A 2 -8.11 -13.02 -10.68
N ALA A 3 -6.96 -12.72 -10.09
CA ALA A 3 -6.83 -12.72 -8.65
C ALA A 3 -7.72 -11.59 -8.15
N GLU A 4 -8.88 -11.95 -7.63
CA GLU A 4 -9.77 -11.03 -6.91
C GLU A 4 -8.98 -10.55 -5.70
N GLN A 5 -8.23 -9.45 -5.85
CA GLN A 5 -7.57 -8.79 -4.75
C GLN A 5 -8.68 -8.27 -3.86
N LYS A 6 -9.03 -9.06 -2.83
CA LYS A 6 -9.95 -8.67 -1.79
C LYS A 6 -9.34 -7.47 -1.09
N GLN A 7 -9.72 -6.28 -1.52
CA GLN A 7 -9.36 -5.03 -0.85
C GLN A 7 -9.97 -5.12 0.54
N VAL A 8 -9.13 -5.39 1.54
CA VAL A 8 -9.58 -5.32 2.93
C VAL A 8 -9.49 -3.87 3.35
N GLU A 9 -10.63 -3.30 3.70
CA GLU A 9 -10.70 -1.95 4.25
C GLU A 9 -9.83 -1.87 5.52
N PRO A 10 -8.81 -1.00 5.58
CA PRO A 10 -7.91 -0.87 6.72
C PRO A 10 -8.63 -0.57 8.04
N SER A 11 -9.81 0.07 7.98
CA SER A 11 -10.61 0.42 9.15
C SER A 11 -11.46 -0.75 9.69
N ALA A 12 -11.59 -1.84 8.94
CA ALA A 12 -12.34 -3.03 9.34
C ALA A 12 -11.43 -4.17 9.81
N MET A 13 -10.11 -4.00 9.73
CA MET A 13 -9.14 -5.01 10.12
C MET A 13 -8.83 -4.87 11.62
N ASP A 14 -8.88 -6.00 12.34
CA ASP A 14 -8.34 -6.08 13.69
C ASP A 14 -6.81 -6.18 13.57
N TRP A 15 -6.14 -5.06 13.82
CA TRP A 15 -4.70 -4.94 13.64
C TRP A 15 -3.90 -5.75 14.65
N GLU A 16 -4.43 -5.97 15.86
CA GLU A 16 -3.75 -6.78 16.87
C GLU A 16 -3.73 -8.25 16.43
N LEU A 17 -4.89 -8.79 16.04
CA LEU A 17 -4.98 -10.16 15.55
C LEU A 17 -4.14 -10.37 14.29
N ALA A 18 -4.16 -9.42 13.35
CA ALA A 18 -3.36 -9.50 12.14
C ALA A 18 -1.85 -9.46 12.42
N ALA A 19 -1.41 -8.67 13.41
CA ALA A 19 -0.01 -8.65 13.82
C ALA A 19 0.40 -9.98 14.46
N ASP A 20 -0.43 -10.53 15.35
CA ASP A 20 -0.20 -11.83 16.00
C ASP A 20 -0.10 -12.97 14.98
N ASP A 21 -1.01 -13.02 14.01
CA ASP A 21 -0.99 -14.02 12.94
C ASP A 21 0.30 -13.96 12.10
N VAL A 22 0.74 -12.76 11.77
CA VAL A 22 1.97 -12.55 11.02
C VAL A 22 3.18 -12.95 11.87
N ILE A 23 3.26 -12.53 13.14
CA ILE A 23 4.35 -12.93 14.04
C ILE A 23 4.40 -14.45 14.20
N ALA A 24 3.26 -15.12 14.39
CA ALA A 24 3.17 -16.57 14.49
C ALA A 24 3.68 -17.29 13.22
N THR A 25 3.39 -16.73 12.04
CA THR A 25 3.87 -17.25 10.75
C THR A 25 5.40 -17.23 10.64
N PHE A 26 6.07 -16.26 11.27
CA PHE A 26 7.53 -16.16 11.33
C PHE A 26 8.12 -16.81 12.59
N GLY A 27 7.46 -17.84 13.13
CA GLY A 27 7.95 -18.63 14.25
C GLY A 27 7.95 -17.86 15.59
N GLY A 28 7.17 -16.80 15.69
CA GLY A 28 7.12 -15.95 16.88
C GLY A 28 8.24 -14.91 16.95
N ASP A 29 9.07 -14.75 15.91
CA ASP A 29 10.09 -13.70 15.87
C ASP A 29 9.50 -12.41 15.24
N PRO A 30 9.17 -11.39 16.05
CA PRO A 30 8.63 -10.14 15.53
C PRO A 30 9.63 -9.39 14.64
N ARG A 31 10.94 -9.61 14.79
CA ARG A 31 11.96 -8.96 13.95
C ARG A 31 11.92 -9.51 12.53
N GLU A 32 11.80 -10.82 12.37
CA GLU A 32 11.68 -11.43 11.04
C GLU A 32 10.33 -11.10 10.39
N ALA A 33 9.26 -11.09 11.19
CA ALA A 33 7.94 -10.65 10.75
C ALA A 33 7.95 -9.21 10.19
N VAL A 34 8.59 -8.28 10.90
CA VAL A 34 8.72 -6.89 10.45
C VAL A 34 9.60 -6.76 9.21
N LYS A 35 10.70 -7.53 9.10
CA LYS A 35 11.52 -7.53 7.87
C LYS A 35 10.72 -7.97 6.65
N ALA A 36 9.90 -9.03 6.80
CA ALA A 36 9.03 -9.50 5.74
C ALA A 36 7.96 -8.47 5.36
N LEU A 37 7.35 -7.82 6.35
CA LEU A 37 6.39 -6.73 6.13
C LEU A 37 7.02 -5.56 5.35
N LEU A 38 8.23 -5.13 5.74
CA LEU A 38 8.95 -4.06 5.05
C LEU A 38 9.30 -4.44 3.60
N ALA A 39 9.71 -5.69 3.36
CA ALA A 39 9.98 -6.18 2.01
C ALA A 39 8.70 -6.19 1.14
N ALA A 40 7.58 -6.65 1.70
CA ALA A 40 6.28 -6.62 1.03
C ALA A 40 5.83 -5.19 0.72
N ASN A 41 5.97 -4.27 1.68
CA ASN A 41 5.63 -2.86 1.50
C ASN A 41 6.50 -2.22 0.40
N ALA A 42 7.82 -2.46 0.39
CA ALA A 42 8.71 -1.97 -0.66
C ALA A 42 8.33 -2.50 -2.06
N SER A 43 7.83 -3.74 -2.15
CA SER A 43 7.31 -4.30 -3.40
C SER A 43 6.04 -3.57 -3.84
N LEU A 44 5.08 -3.37 -2.93
CA LEU A 44 3.84 -2.66 -3.22
C LEU A 44 4.09 -1.20 -3.62
N GLU A 45 4.98 -0.49 -2.93
CA GLU A 45 5.40 0.86 -3.28
C GLU A 45 6.00 0.92 -4.69
N ARG A 46 6.83 -0.08 -5.05
CA ARG A 46 7.38 -0.19 -6.41
C ARG A 46 6.29 -0.44 -7.43
N GLU A 47 5.34 -1.33 -7.17
CA GLU A 47 4.21 -1.59 -8.05
C GLU A 47 3.38 -0.32 -8.24
N VAL A 48 2.98 0.36 -7.16
CA VAL A 48 2.27 1.64 -7.22
C VAL A 48 3.03 2.66 -8.06
N ALA A 49 4.35 2.77 -7.88
CA ALA A 49 5.19 3.67 -8.67
C ALA A 49 5.27 3.29 -10.16
N LEU A 50 5.18 2.01 -10.51
CA LEU A 50 5.11 1.54 -11.90
C LEU A 50 3.77 1.88 -12.54
N TRP A 51 2.67 1.81 -11.78
CA TRP A 51 1.33 2.10 -12.29
C TRP A 51 0.98 3.59 -12.27
N ALA A 52 1.57 4.40 -11.38
CA ALA A 52 1.29 5.83 -11.26
C ALA A 52 1.43 6.63 -12.58
N PRO A 53 2.44 6.37 -13.45
CA PRO A 53 2.53 6.99 -14.78
C PRO A 53 1.48 6.51 -15.77
N ALA A 54 0.94 5.29 -15.58
CA ALA A 54 -0.06 4.68 -16.46
C ALA A 54 -1.49 5.18 -16.18
N VAL A 55 -1.74 5.80 -15.02
CA VAL A 55 -3.00 6.52 -14.71
C VAL A 55 -3.03 7.91 -15.41
N SER A 56 -2.76 7.91 -16.71
CA SER A 56 -2.96 8.90 -17.79
C SER A 56 -2.59 10.40 -17.63
N TYR A 57 -2.23 10.98 -18.78
CA TYR A 57 -2.07 12.40 -19.13
C TYR A 57 -3.21 13.33 -18.64
N GLY A 58 -4.42 12.80 -18.40
CA GLY A 58 -5.57 13.55 -17.87
C GLY A 58 -5.49 13.84 -16.35
N PHE A 59 -4.91 12.94 -15.56
CA PHE A 59 -4.74 13.12 -14.11
C PHE A 59 -3.67 14.17 -13.80
N SER A 60 -2.56 14.17 -14.56
CA SER A 60 -1.46 15.14 -14.41
C SER A 60 -1.89 16.60 -14.60
N ARG A 61 -2.83 16.90 -15.51
CA ARG A 61 -3.33 18.29 -15.72
C ARG A 61 -4.19 18.79 -14.55
N GLY A 62 -4.99 17.93 -13.93
CA GLY A 62 -5.82 18.28 -12.78
C GLY A 62 -5.00 18.54 -11.50
N TRP A 63 -3.93 17.77 -11.30
CA TRP A 63 -3.02 17.90 -10.17
C TRP A 63 -2.25 19.23 -10.15
N HIS A 64 -1.66 19.63 -11.29
CA HIS A 64 -0.94 20.90 -11.39
C HIS A 64 -1.86 22.14 -11.33
N ARG A 65 -3.14 22.01 -11.69
CA ARG A 65 -4.10 23.13 -11.64
C ARG A 65 -4.55 23.43 -10.20
N ARG A 66 -4.77 22.42 -9.35
CA ARG A 66 -5.08 22.62 -7.92
C ARG A 66 -3.92 23.22 -7.13
N LYS A 67 -2.67 22.88 -7.49
CA LYS A 67 -1.48 23.43 -6.81
C LYS A 67 -1.24 24.93 -7.09
N ARG A 68 -1.84 25.49 -8.14
CA ARG A 68 -1.71 26.90 -8.54
C ARG A 68 -2.87 27.80 -8.08
N SER A 69 -3.93 27.21 -7.50
CA SER A 69 -5.11 27.92 -6.99
C SER A 69 -5.18 27.94 -5.46
N GLY A 70 -4.10 27.53 -4.76
CA GLY A 70 -3.98 27.61 -3.30
C GLY A 70 -3.17 28.82 -2.81
N THR A 71 -2.93 29.78 -3.70
CA THR A 71 -2.28 31.06 -3.43
C THR A 71 -3.10 32.18 -4.09
N ASP A 72 -4.35 32.30 -3.64
CA ASP A 72 -5.13 33.54 -3.65
C ASP A 72 -6.05 33.51 -2.42
#